data_AF-A0A1J3G7A6-F1
#
_entry.id   AF-A0A1J3G7A6-F1
#
_cell.length_a   1.000
_cell.length_b   1.000
_cell.length_c   1.000
_cell.angle_alpha   90.00
_cell.angle_beta   90.00
_cell.angle_gamma   90.00
#
_symmetry.space_group_name_H-M   'P 1'
#
loop_
_entity.id
_entity.type
_entity.pdbx_description
1 polymer ?
#
loop_
_entity_poly.entity_id
_entity_poly.type
_entity_poly.pdbx_seq_one_letter_code
_entity_poly.pdbx_strand_id
1 'polypeptide(L)'
;KKVVEMGFDPKSSKFVVALHAVYQLSDKAIQEKVNAYERLGFAVGDVWEIFKKDPTFLTLSEKKVLNSMETFLGLGFSRDEFKIIVKCFPQCIGLS
;
A
#
# COMPACT_ATOMS: atom_id res chain seq x y z
N LYS A 1 20.41 4.98 0.14
CA LYS A 1 20.46 3.58 0.62
C LYS A 1 19.12 3.09 1.20
N LYS A 2 18.30 3.98 1.79
CA LYS A 2 16.97 3.70 2.35
C LYS A 2 16.10 2.66 1.60
N VAL A 3 15.92 2.78 0.29
CA VAL A 3 15.09 1.83 -0.50
C VAL A 3 15.76 0.45 -0.66
N VAL A 4 17.09 0.40 -0.72
CA VAL A 4 17.86 -0.86 -0.73
C VAL A 4 17.74 -1.57 0.62
N GLU A 5 17.81 -0.82 1.72
CA GLU A 5 17.65 -1.34 3.09
C GLU A 5 16.23 -1.89 3.32
N MET A 6 15.22 -1.38 2.61
CA MET A 6 13.87 -1.93 2.60
C MET A 6 13.73 -3.25 1.81
N GLY A 7 14.78 -3.67 1.10
CA GLY A 7 14.84 -4.95 0.37
C GLY A 7 14.47 -4.87 -1.10
N PHE A 8 14.44 -3.69 -1.71
CA PHE A 8 14.23 -3.57 -3.16
C PHE A 8 15.54 -3.84 -3.92
N ASP A 9 15.45 -4.65 -4.97
CA ASP A 9 16.54 -4.84 -5.94
C ASP A 9 16.73 -3.56 -6.78
N PRO A 10 17.91 -2.91 -6.74
CA PRO A 10 18.22 -1.73 -7.55
C PRO A 10 18.01 -1.89 -9.06
N LYS A 11 17.98 -3.12 -9.58
CA LYS A 11 17.78 -3.42 -11.00
C LYS A 11 16.30 -3.58 -11.38
N SER A 12 15.40 -3.63 -10.40
CA SER A 12 13.96 -3.77 -10.62
C SER A 12 13.30 -2.44 -10.97
N SER A 13 12.30 -2.45 -11.86
CA SER A 13 11.46 -1.27 -12.12
C SER A 13 10.77 -0.76 -10.84
N LYS A 14 10.45 -1.66 -9.90
CA LYS A 14 9.87 -1.30 -8.59
C LYS A 14 10.79 -0.44 -7.74
N PHE A 15 12.11 -0.55 -7.93
CA PHE A 15 13.07 0.28 -7.21
C PHE A 15 12.86 1.76 -7.48
N VAL A 16 12.67 2.14 -8.75
CA VAL A 16 12.46 3.53 -9.15
C VAL A 16 11.15 4.07 -8.56
N VAL A 17 10.08 3.26 -8.57
CA VAL A 17 8.79 3.64 -7.97
C VAL A 17 8.89 3.80 -6.46
N ALA A 18 9.55 2.86 -5.78
CA ALA A 18 9.79 2.94 -4.34
C ALA A 18 10.68 4.13 -3.96
N LEU A 19 11.70 4.42 -4.76
CA LEU A 19 12.55 5.60 -4.62
C LEU A 19 11.73 6.88 -4.75
N HIS A 20 10.88 6.97 -5.77
CA HIS A 20 10.00 8.11 -5.94
C HIS A 20 9.04 8.26 -4.74
N ALA A 21 8.39 7.19 -4.30
CA ALA A 21 7.48 7.22 -3.16
C ALA A 21 8.17 7.68 -1.85
N VAL A 22 9.35 7.14 -1.54
CA VAL A 22 10.08 7.43 -0.29
C VAL A 22 10.75 8.81 -0.30
N TYR A 23 11.10 9.35 -1.48
CA TYR A 23 11.68 10.70 -1.59
C TYR A 23 10.62 11.80 -1.70
N GLN A 24 9.43 11.51 -2.23
CA GLN A 24 8.31 12.46 -2.26
C GLN A 24 7.61 12.61 -0.91
N LEU A 25 7.65 11.57 -0.07
CA LEU A 25 7.02 11.57 1.24
C LEU A 25 8.08 11.80 2.33
N SER A 26 7.82 12.75 3.24
CA SER A 26 8.61 12.87 4.46
C SER A 26 8.40 11.64 5.37
N ASP A 27 9.33 11.36 6.29
CA ASP A 27 9.17 10.27 7.26
C ASP A 27 7.87 10.39 8.07
N LYS A 28 7.51 11.63 8.40
CA LYS A 28 6.23 11.93 9.05
C LYS A 28 5.04 11.56 8.17
N ALA A 29 5.07 11.92 6.89
CA ALA A 29 3.99 11.58 5.95
C ALA A 29 3.88 10.06 5.72
N ILE A 30 5.01 9.35 5.66
CA ILE A 30 5.03 7.88 5.59
C ILE A 30 4.35 7.28 6.84
N GLN A 31 4.70 7.77 8.03
CA GLN A 31 4.10 7.28 9.27
C GLN A 31 2.60 7.57 9.34
N GLU A 32 2.17 8.77 8.92
CA GLU A 32 0.75 9.13 8.84
C GLU A 32 -0.01 8.20 7.88
N LYS A 33 0.59 7.83 6.74
CA LYS A 33 0.02 6.85 5.81
C LYS A 33 -0.11 5.46 6.42
N VAL A 34 0.94 4.98 7.09
CA VAL A 34 0.92 3.67 7.77
C VAL A 34 -0.17 3.64 8.84
N ASN A 35 -0.29 4.70 9.64
CA ASN A 35 -1.33 4.83 10.66
C ASN A 35 -2.74 4.87 10.03
N ALA A 36 -2.90 5.52 8.88
CA ALA A 36 -4.17 5.51 8.14
C ALA A 36 -4.54 4.09 7.70
N TYR A 37 -3.60 3.32 7.13
CA TYR A 37 -3.85 1.92 6.77
C TYR A 37 -4.16 1.03 7.97
N GLU A 38 -3.52 1.28 9.12
CA GLU A 38 -3.84 0.58 10.36
C GLU A 38 -5.29 0.83 10.81
N ARG A 39 -5.77 2.08 10.73
CA ARG A 39 -7.19 2.43 10.99
C ARG A 39 -8.16 1.76 10.00
N LEU A 40 -7.70 1.46 8.79
CA LEU A 40 -8.46 0.68 7.81
C LEU A 40 -8.44 -0.83 8.09
N GLY A 41 -7.68 -1.27 9.10
CA GLY A 41 -7.65 -2.64 9.60
C GLY A 41 -6.48 -3.49 9.07
N PHE A 42 -5.53 -2.90 8.35
CA PHE A 42 -4.30 -3.58 7.93
C PHE A 42 -3.32 -3.67 9.09
N ALA A 43 -2.66 -4.82 9.27
CA ALA A 43 -1.52 -4.89 10.17
C ALA A 43 -0.36 -4.07 9.58
N VAL A 44 0.41 -3.37 10.43
CA VAL A 44 1.59 -2.59 9.99
C VAL A 44 2.56 -3.46 9.18
N GLY A 45 2.76 -4.73 9.57
CA GLY A 45 3.56 -5.68 8.82
C GLY A 45 3.03 -5.94 7.40
N ASP A 46 1.71 -6.07 7.25
CA ASP A 46 1.07 -6.27 5.94
C ASP A 46 1.23 -5.03 5.06
N VAL A 47 1.14 -3.81 5.62
CA VAL A 47 1.35 -2.56 4.87
C VAL A 47 2.74 -2.56 4.21
N TRP A 48 3.78 -2.95 4.96
CA TRP A 48 5.14 -3.02 4.43
C TRP A 48 5.34 -4.17 3.46
N GLU A 49 4.67 -5.30 3.67
CA GLU A 49 4.69 -6.42 2.73
C GLU A 49 4.04 -6.02 1.38
N ILE A 50 2.88 -5.38 1.43
CA ILE A 50 2.16 -4.85 0.27
C ILE A 50 3.00 -3.81 -0.45
N PHE A 51 3.61 -2.86 0.29
CA PHE A 51 4.49 -1.85 -0.31
C PHE A 51 5.69 -2.46 -1.06
N LYS A 52 6.29 -3.55 -0.55
CA LYS A 52 7.35 -4.27 -1.26
C LYS A 52 6.85 -4.95 -2.54
N LYS A 53 5.61 -5.45 -2.54
CA LYS A 53 4.98 -6.04 -3.73
C LYS A 53 4.61 -4.97 -4.75
N ASP A 54 4.07 -3.85 -4.30
CA ASP A 54 3.63 -2.71 -5.11
C ASP A 54 3.94 -1.38 -4.41
N PRO A 55 5.02 -0.69 -4.82
CA PRO A 55 5.43 0.55 -4.19
C PRO A 55 4.43 1.70 -4.36
N THR A 56 3.51 1.61 -5.32
CA THR A 56 2.47 2.63 -5.52
C THR A 56 1.49 2.66 -4.34
N PHE A 57 1.39 1.59 -3.56
CA PHE A 57 0.47 1.47 -2.43
C PHE A 57 0.62 2.61 -1.41
N LEU A 58 1.84 3.00 -1.04
CA LEU A 58 2.05 4.12 -0.11
C LEU A 58 1.73 5.50 -0.72
N THR A 59 1.65 5.59 -2.05
CA THR A 59 1.31 6.83 -2.77
C THR A 59 -0.21 7.03 -2.93
N LEU A 60 -1.01 5.99 -2.69
CA LEU A 60 -2.47 6.08 -2.78
C LEU A 60 -3.04 7.02 -1.71
N SER A 61 -4.14 7.70 -2.05
CA SER A 61 -4.90 8.46 -1.06
C SER A 61 -5.76 7.52 -0.22
N GLU A 62 -5.98 7.87 1.04
CA GLU A 62 -6.88 7.13 1.93
C GLU A 62 -8.27 6.98 1.31
N LYS A 63 -8.77 8.04 0.66
CA LYS A 63 -10.02 8.02 -0.10
C LYS A 63 -10.05 6.95 -1.19
N LYS A 64 -8.98 6.77 -1.98
CA LYS A 64 -8.94 5.73 -3.02
C LYS A 64 -9.04 4.32 -2.44
N VAL A 65 -8.38 4.10 -1.30
CA VAL A 65 -8.38 2.80 -0.62
C VAL A 65 -9.75 2.54 0.01
N LEU A 66 -10.34 3.55 0.65
CA LEU A 66 -11.70 3.51 1.19
C LEU A 66 -12.74 3.20 0.10
N ASN A 67 -12.71 3.94 -1.01
CA ASN A 67 -13.63 3.70 -2.13
C ASN A 67 -13.48 2.27 -2.70
N SER A 68 -12.24 1.79 -2.81
CA SER A 68 -12.00 0.41 -3.23
C SER A 68 -12.61 -0.57 -2.23
N MET A 69 -12.33 -0.40 -0.93
CA MET A 69 -12.91 -1.24 0.13
C MET A 69 -14.45 -1.24 0.09
N GLU A 70 -15.09 -0.07 -0.03
CA GLU A 70 -16.55 0.05 -0.16
C GLU A 70 -17.09 -0.70 -1.39
N THR A 71 -16.37 -0.64 -2.52
CA THR A 71 -16.72 -1.40 -3.72
C THR A 71 -16.68 -2.90 -3.46
N PHE A 72 -15.63 -3.41 -2.82
CA PHE A 72 -15.53 -4.84 -2.46
C PHE A 72 -16.62 -5.26 -1.46
N LEU A 73 -16.92 -4.42 -0.47
CA LEU A 73 -18.04 -4.66 0.45
C LEU A 73 -19.38 -4.73 -0.28
N GLY A 74 -19.62 -3.84 -1.26
CA GLY A 74 -20.82 -3.85 -2.10
C GLY A 74 -20.94 -5.09 -3.00
N LEU A 75 -19.81 -5.73 -3.34
CA LEU A 75 -19.75 -7.00 -4.05
C LEU A 75 -19.94 -8.22 -3.14
N GLY A 76 -20.10 -8.03 -1.83
CA GLY A 76 -20.37 -9.10 -0.85
C GLY A 76 -19.12 -9.65 -0.16
N PHE A 77 -17.93 -9.08 -0.39
CA PHE A 77 -16.74 -9.45 0.37
C PHE A 77 -16.76 -8.84 1.77
N SER A 78 -16.17 -9.53 2.73
CA SER A 78 -15.87 -8.99 4.06
C SER A 78 -14.63 -8.11 4.07
N ARG A 79 -14.43 -7.35 5.16
CA ARG A 79 -13.21 -6.56 5.36
C ARG A 79 -11.95 -7.44 5.45
N ASP A 80 -12.05 -8.63 6.02
CA ASP A 80 -10.91 -9.55 6.13
C ASP A 80 -10.55 -10.16 4.77
N GLU A 81 -11.54 -10.55 3.98
CA GLU A 81 -11.33 -10.99 2.59
C GLU A 81 -10.71 -9.88 1.75
N PHE A 82 -11.19 -8.64 1.85
CA PHE A 82 -10.58 -7.50 1.17
C PHE A 82 -9.09 -7.36 1.51
N LYS A 83 -8.72 -7.41 2.79
CA LYS A 83 -7.30 -7.34 3.21
C LYS A 83 -6.47 -8.48 2.64
N ILE A 84 -7.00 -9.70 2.62
CA ILE A 84 -6.34 -10.87 2.03
C ILE A 84 -6.14 -10.66 0.52
N ILE A 85 -7.17 -10.19 -0.18
CA ILE A 85 -7.11 -9.91 -1.63
C ILE A 85 -6.04 -8.87 -1.92
N VAL A 86 -6.05 -7.74 -1.19
CA VAL A 86 -5.06 -6.66 -1.35
C VAL A 86 -3.65 -7.14 -1.05
N LYS A 87 -3.47 -7.95 0.00
CA LYS A 87 -2.18 -8.54 0.36
C LYS A 87 -1.61 -9.41 -0.75
N CYS A 88 -2.47 -10.15 -1.44
CA CYS A 88 -2.10 -11.02 -2.56
C CYS A 88 -1.93 -10.25 -3.87
N PHE A 89 -2.79 -9.25 -4.12
CA PHE A 89 -2.89 -8.51 -5.38
C PHE A 89 -3.13 -7.00 -5.12
N PRO A 90 -2.10 -6.26 -4.69
CA PRO A 90 -2.23 -4.83 -4.33
C PRO A 90 -2.80 -3.95 -5.46
N GLN A 91 -2.57 -4.34 -6.71
CA GLN A 91 -3.03 -3.65 -7.91
C GLN A 91 -4.55 -3.60 -8.07
N CYS A 92 -5.32 -4.34 -7.24
CA CYS A 92 -6.77 -4.27 -7.26
C CYS A 92 -7.31 -2.97 -6.65
N ILE A 93 -6.47 -2.19 -5.95
CA ILE A 93 -6.84 -0.90 -5.38
C ILE A 93 -6.58 0.21 -6.40
N GLY A 94 -7.59 1.07 -6.61
CA GLY A 94 -7.44 2.26 -7.45
C GLY A 94 -7.76 2.06 -8.93
N LEU A 95 -8.45 0.98 -9.30
CA LEU A 95 -9.00 0.72 -10.64
C LEU A 95 -10.27 1.54 -10.97
N SER A 96 -10.53 2.63 -10.25
CA SER A 96 -11.69 3.52 -10.41
C SER A 96 -11.34 4.83 -11.12
#